data_AF-A0A7C4ET86-F1
#
_entry.id   AF-A0A7C4ET86-F1
#
_cell.length_a   1.000
_cell.length_b   1.000
_cell.length_c   1.000
_cell.angle_alpha   90.00
_cell.angle_beta   90.00
_cell.angle_gamma   90.00
#
_symmetry.space_group_name_H-M   'P 1'
#
loop_
_entity.id
_entity.type
_entity.pdbx_description
1 polymer ?
#
loop_
_entity_poly.entity_id
_entity_poly.type
_entity_poly.pdbx_seq_one_letter_code
_entity_poly.pdbx_strand_id
1 'polypeptide(L)' 'MIKVGGVLDQDAIDVLKDVCNSNLARGKSVTIDFHSVLHITREGRSFVKDIKTKVAVQRLPEFMTIDAAD' A
#
# COMPACT_ATOMS: atom_id res chain seq x y z
N MET A 1 -1.37 12.84 1.54
CA MET A 1 -1.66 11.57 2.22
C MET A 1 -2.79 10.88 1.47
N ILE A 2 -2.63 9.59 1.16
CA ILE A 2 -3.61 8.74 0.49
C ILE A 2 -4.18 7.79 1.54
N LYS A 3 -5.50 7.72 1.67
CA LYS A 3 -6.17 6.78 2.57
C LYS A 3 -6.72 5.62 1.73
N VAL A 4 -6.40 4.40 2.13
CA VAL A 4 -6.82 3.18 1.44
C VAL A 4 -7.70 2.37 2.39
N GLY A 5 -8.80 1.84 1.85
CA GLY A 5 -9.70 0.98 2.61
C GLY A 5 -10.40 -0.04 1.72
N GLY A 6 -10.99 -1.06 2.34
CA GLY A 6 -11.62 -2.17 1.63
C GLY A 6 -10.64 -3.30 1.32
N VAL A 7 -10.69 -3.82 0.09
CA VAL A 7 -9.87 -4.95 -0.38
C VAL A 7 -8.73 -4.43 -1.24
N LEU A 8 -7.50 -4.86 -0.96
CA LEU A 8 -6.35 -4.61 -1.80
C LEU A 8 -6.05 -5.84 -2.68
N ASP A 9 -6.73 -5.90 -3.81
CA ASP A 9 -6.59 -6.88 -4.89
C ASP A 9 -5.84 -6.29 -6.10
N GLN A 10 -5.73 -7.06 -7.20
CA GLN A 10 -5.00 -6.65 -8.39
C GLN A 10 -5.51 -5.33 -8.99
N ASP A 11 -6.83 -5.17 -9.10
CA ASP A 11 -7.43 -3.97 -9.69
C ASP A 11 -7.16 -2.74 -8.80
N ALA A 12 -7.31 -2.89 -7.48
CA ALA A 12 -7.01 -1.82 -6.52
C ALA A 12 -5.52 -1.45 -6.51
N ILE A 13 -4.63 -2.42 -6.68
CA ILE A 13 -3.18 -2.20 -6.76
C ILE A 13 -2.83 -1.30 -7.94
N ASP A 14 -3.39 -1.56 -9.13
CA ASP A 14 -3.06 -0.80 -10.32
C ASP A 14 -3.49 0.66 -10.18
N VAL A 15 -4.69 0.91 -9.64
CA VAL A 15 -5.16 2.27 -9.32
C VAL A 15 -4.26 2.95 -8.28
N LEU A 16 -3.93 2.27 -7.18
CA LEU A 16 -3.10 2.86 -6.12
C LEU A 16 -1.69 3.17 -6.62
N LYS A 17 -1.13 2.31 -7.47
CA LYS A 17 0.18 2.48 -8.12
C LYS A 17 0.19 3.71 -9.02
N ASP A 18 -0.82 3.90 -9.83
CA ASP A 18 -0.94 5.07 -10.72
C ASP A 18 -1.06 6.37 -9.93
N VAL A 19 -1.88 6.38 -8.87
CA VAL A 19 -2.00 7.54 -7.99
C VAL A 19 -0.66 7.87 -7.31
N CYS A 20 0.06 6.86 -6.81
CA CYS A 20 1.37 7.06 -6.20
C CYS A 20 2.38 7.60 -7.20
N ASN A 21 2.50 6.97 -8.38
CA ASN A 21 3.43 7.38 -9.43
C ASN A 21 3.16 8.80 -9.91
N SER A 22 1.90 9.18 -10.11
CA SER A 22 1.53 10.54 -10.53
C SER A 22 1.95 11.60 -9.51
N ASN A 23 1.84 11.31 -8.21
CA ASN A 23 2.28 12.23 -7.16
C ASN A 23 3.81 12.28 -7.06
N LEU A 24 4.49 11.13 -7.11
CA LEU A 24 5.94 11.04 -7.08
C LEU A 24 6.59 11.75 -8.28
N ALA A 25 6.04 11.59 -9.48
CA ALA A 25 6.51 12.27 -10.70
C ALA A 25 6.39 13.80 -10.61
N ARG A 26 5.49 14.31 -9.76
CA ARG A 26 5.33 15.74 -9.47
C ARG A 26 6.25 16.22 -8.32
N GLY A 27 7.19 15.39 -7.88
CA GLY A 27 8.11 15.69 -6.79
C GLY A 27 7.47 15.71 -5.40
N LYS A 28 6.26 15.15 -5.24
CA LYS A 28 5.58 15.12 -3.94
C LYS A 28 5.99 13.91 -3.12
N SER A 29 6.16 14.11 -1.82
CA SER A 29 6.23 13.01 -0.85
C SER A 29 4.85 12.36 -0.69
N VAL A 30 4.82 11.04 -0.71
CA VAL A 30 3.58 10.24 -0.57
C VAL A 30 3.60 9.51 0.77
N THR A 31 2.48 9.61 1.50
CA THR A 31 2.18 8.79 2.67
C THR A 31 0.88 8.04 2.40
N ILE A 32 0.91 6.72 2.55
CA ILE A 32 -0.27 5.85 2.43
C ILE A 32 -0.68 5.36 3.80
N ASP A 33 -1.96 5.50 4.10
CA ASP A 33 -2.60 5.05 5.33
C ASP A 33 -3.50 3.84 5.02
N PHE A 34 -3.19 2.69 5.62
CA PHE A 34 -3.89 1.43 5.41
C PHE A 34 -4.90 1.09 6.52
N HIS A 35 -5.22 2.04 7.41
CA HIS A 35 -6.06 1.80 8.58
C HIS A 35 -7.40 1.12 8.28
N SER A 36 -7.98 1.36 7.10
CA SER A 36 -9.31 0.83 6.73
C SER A 36 -9.25 -0.36 5.75
N VAL A 37 -8.06 -0.94 5.51
CA VAL A 37 -7.93 -2.14 4.67
C VAL A 37 -8.37 -3.37 5.45
N LEU A 38 -9.37 -4.06 4.90
CA LEU A 38 -10.04 -5.22 5.51
C LEU A 38 -9.47 -6.54 5.00
N HIS A 39 -8.97 -6.56 3.77
CA HIS A 39 -8.40 -7.75 3.15
C HIS A 39 -7.28 -7.37 2.18
N ILE A 40 -6.29 -8.26 2.06
CA ILE A 40 -5.19 -8.11 1.13
C ILE A 40 -4.89 -9.44 0.46
N THR A 41 -4.81 -9.43 -0.86
CA THR A 41 -4.37 -10.58 -1.65
C THR A 41 -2.85 -10.80 -1.49
N ARG A 42 -2.33 -11.93 -1.96
CA ARG A 42 -0.89 -12.17 -1.97
C ARG A 42 -0.16 -11.12 -2.80
N GLU A 43 -0.72 -10.79 -3.96
CA GLU A 43 -0.24 -9.77 -4.89
C GLU A 43 -0.24 -8.39 -4.20
N GLY A 44 -1.29 -8.08 -3.42
CA GLY A 44 -1.35 -6.90 -2.58
C GLY A 44 -0.22 -6.81 -1.54
N ARG A 45 0.12 -7.93 -0.89
CA ARG A 45 1.24 -7.98 0.07
C ARG A 45 2.57 -7.67 -0.61
N SER A 46 2.82 -8.27 -1.77
CA SER A 46 4.01 -7.97 -2.59
C SER A 46 4.07 -6.51 -2.98
N PHE A 47 2.96 -5.94 -3.47
CA PHE A 47 2.87 -4.52 -3.80
C PHE A 47 3.22 -3.61 -2.60
N VAL A 48 2.66 -3.89 -1.42
CA VAL A 48 2.93 -3.10 -0.21
C VAL A 48 4.40 -3.21 0.20
N LYS A 49 5.02 -4.39 0.08
CA LYS A 49 6.45 -4.58 0.35
C LYS A 49 7.31 -3.74 -0.60
N ASP A 50 6.97 -3.73 -1.88
CA ASP A 50 7.73 -3.02 -2.91
C ASP A 50 7.56 -1.50 -2.81
N ILE A 51 6.32 -1.02 -2.64
CA ILE A 51 6.03 0.43 -2.65
C ILE A 51 6.58 1.16 -1.42
N LYS A 52 6.79 0.47 -0.29
CA LYS A 52 7.45 1.01 0.92
C LYS A 52 8.84 1.57 0.66
N THR A 53 9.51 1.13 -0.40
CA THR A 53 10.82 1.67 -0.82
C THR A 53 10.72 3.09 -1.39
N LYS A 54 9.51 3.52 -1.79
CA LYS A 54 9.25 4.79 -2.49
C LYS A 54 8.32 5.74 -1.72
N VAL A 55 7.49 5.21 -0.81
CA VAL A 55 6.47 5.97 -0.08
C VAL A 55 6.52 5.66 1.40
N ALA A 56 6.10 6.62 2.23
CA ALA A 56 5.85 6.36 3.64
C ALA A 56 4.56 5.55 3.81
N VAL A 57 4.58 4.56 4.70
CA VAL A 57 3.41 3.72 5.00
C VAL A 57 3.05 3.85 6.47
N GLN A 58 1.76 4.02 6.77
CA GLN A 58 1.23 4.17 8.11
C GLN A 58 0.07 3.19 8.35
N ARG A 59 -0.07 2.76 9.62
CA ARG A 59 -1.17 1.92 10.12
C ARG A 59 -1.43 0.72 9.21
N LEU A 60 -0.36 -0.05 8.96
CA LEU A 60 -0.50 -1.34 8.32
C LEU A 60 -1.43 -2.23 9.17
N PRO A 61 -2.33 -2.98 8.53
CA PRO A 61 -3.15 -3.93 9.24
C PRO A 61 -2.30 -5.01 9.92
N GLU A 62 -2.70 -5.45 11.10
CA GLU A 62 -1.98 -6.48 11.88
C GLU A 62 -1.84 -7.81 11.12
N PHE A 63 -2.82 -8.17 10.30
CA PHE A 63 -2.73 -9.38 9.47
C PHE A 63 -1.62 -9.32 8.40
N MET A 64 -1.01 -8.15 8.17
CA MET A 64 0.14 -7.98 7.29
C MET A 64 1.48 -8.12 8.00
N THR A 65 1.52 -8.13 9.33
CA THR A 65 2.78 -8.26 10.10
C THR A 65 3.14 -9.71 10.40
N ILE A 66 2.25 -10.65 10.08
CA ILE A 66 2.51 -12.09 10.16
C ILE A 66 3.30 -12.48 8.91
N ASP A 67 4.63 -12.37 8.99
CA ASP A 67 5.68 -13.07 8.20
C ASP A 67 7.06 -12.48 8.59
N ALA A 68 7.38 -12.49 9.89
CA ALA A 68 8.71 -12.16 10.42
C ALA A 68 9.19 -13.27 11.37
N ALA A 69 9.04 -14.52 10.93
CA ALA A 69 9.66 -15.69 11.53
C ALA A 69 9.98 -16.68 10.40
N ASP A 70 11.05 -16.39 9.67
CA ASP A 70 11.88 -17.36 8.94
C ASP A 70 13.32 -16.81 8.91
#